data_AF-A0A8J3HQC5-F1
#
_entry.id   AF-A0A8J3HQC5-F1
#
_cell.length_a   1.000
_cell.length_b   1.000
_cell.length_c   1.000
_cell.angle_alpha   90.00
_cell.angle_beta   90.00
_cell.angle_gamma   90.00
#
_symmetry.space_group_name_H-M   'P 1'
#
loop_
_entity.id
_entity.type
_entity.pdbx_description
1 polymer ?
#
loop_
_entity_poly.entity_id
_entity_poly.type
_entity_poly.pdbx_seq_one_letter_code
_entity_poly.pdbx_strand_id
1 'polypeptide(L)'
;MLELSTDAPVIGRVQPPGSGQVSAGGVLRTPSVALDGLVAGRYQVAGASVVGRSHLVAGSCRQDAYAFGLGEDGRLHVAVADGLGSRPTSQVGAALFCQAVMRQALHGPQTTDPRRLIEVAAARTAEQGLAAYGLAERDLRCTVVVAIFADDGVTVARVGDTSAFTLHGGEFGEVFDYDDTEAVNSVSASVPGHRPDAVELVRLGRPQVVVLATDGVAMDLRNSAGLRGWLAERWAVPVGPYAMGDSLRYRRQGSFDDLTAVVVWCPTPEPQPEQAAEQTAEQTAAVPAAGPGPDLGGDVADPGWNDSIWDVGRPGPVEDTGPAEADGEPGPGESQPSGGAGAEQR
;
A
#
# COMPACT_ATOMS: atom_id res chain seq x y z
N MET A 1 0.19 -10.26 -24.86
CA MET A 1 -0.74 -10.40 -23.72
C MET A 1 -1.83 -9.36 -23.94
N LEU A 2 -3.11 -9.76 -23.95
CA LEU A 2 -4.21 -8.80 -24.08
C LEU A 2 -4.54 -8.28 -22.68
N GLU A 3 -4.61 -6.96 -22.51
CA GLU A 3 -5.06 -6.35 -21.26
C GLU A 3 -6.57 -6.19 -21.24
N LEU A 4 -7.14 -6.23 -20.02
CA LEU A 4 -8.53 -5.88 -19.79
C LEU A 4 -8.77 -4.40 -20.11
N SER A 5 -10.01 -4.03 -20.43
CA SER A 5 -10.39 -2.62 -20.53
C SER A 5 -10.12 -1.88 -19.22
N THR A 6 -9.88 -0.58 -19.32
CA THR A 6 -9.68 0.32 -18.18
C THR A 6 -10.24 1.69 -18.54
N ASP A 7 -10.77 2.38 -17.55
CA ASP A 7 -11.15 3.79 -17.68
C ASP A 7 -9.97 4.72 -17.34
N ALA A 8 -8.80 4.15 -17.03
CA ALA A 8 -7.59 4.88 -16.71
C ALA A 8 -7.05 5.67 -17.92
N PRO A 9 -6.75 6.98 -17.73
CA PRO A 9 -6.44 7.85 -18.84
C PRO A 9 -5.06 7.55 -19.43
N VAL A 10 -4.93 7.91 -20.70
CA VAL A 10 -3.65 8.02 -21.38
C VAL A 10 -3.34 9.50 -21.58
N ILE A 11 -2.26 9.99 -20.97
CA ILE A 11 -1.87 11.39 -20.94
C ILE A 11 -0.55 11.58 -21.68
N GLY A 12 -0.58 12.37 -22.75
CA GLY A 12 0.58 12.61 -23.61
C GLY A 12 0.88 11.46 -24.57
N ARG A 13 2.08 11.45 -25.17
CA ARG A 13 2.51 10.42 -26.11
C ARG A 13 3.14 9.26 -25.36
N VAL A 14 2.46 8.13 -25.33
CA VAL A 14 2.94 6.91 -24.69
C VAL A 14 3.10 5.79 -25.72
N GLN A 15 4.26 5.14 -25.73
CA GLN A 15 4.52 3.98 -26.59
C GLN A 15 3.77 2.76 -26.09
N PRO A 16 3.34 1.79 -26.92
CA PRO A 16 2.72 0.55 -26.45
C PRO A 16 3.54 -0.16 -25.35
N PRO A 17 2.92 -0.96 -24.48
CA PRO A 17 3.66 -1.73 -23.46
C PRO A 17 4.78 -2.54 -24.14
N GLY A 18 6.02 -2.34 -23.70
CA GLY A 18 7.13 -3.19 -24.12
C GLY A 18 7.07 -4.51 -23.37
N SER A 19 7.40 -5.62 -24.01
CA SER A 19 7.59 -6.91 -23.33
C SER A 19 9.07 -7.13 -23.08
N GLY A 20 9.52 -6.98 -21.83
CA GLY A 20 10.84 -7.48 -21.43
C GLY A 20 10.82 -9.00 -21.25
N GLN A 21 11.99 -9.62 -21.36
CA GLN A 21 12.18 -10.99 -20.88
C GLN A 21 12.60 -10.95 -19.41
N VAL A 22 12.15 -11.92 -18.62
CA VAL A 22 12.59 -12.07 -17.23
C VAL A 22 14.11 -12.06 -17.18
N SER A 23 14.68 -11.14 -16.39
CA SER A 23 16.13 -11.06 -16.25
C SER A 23 16.68 -12.32 -15.56
N ALA A 24 17.80 -12.84 -16.08
CA ALA A 24 18.50 -13.94 -15.45
C ALA A 24 18.99 -13.54 -14.04
N GLY A 25 18.75 -14.37 -13.03
CA GLY A 25 19.13 -14.09 -11.63
C GLY A 25 18.05 -13.45 -10.75
N GLY A 26 16.86 -13.15 -11.29
CA GLY A 26 15.72 -12.68 -10.50
C GLY A 26 15.06 -13.79 -9.68
N VAL A 27 15.68 -14.20 -8.55
CA VAL A 27 15.14 -15.26 -7.68
C VAL A 27 14.14 -14.72 -6.65
N LEU A 28 14.27 -13.46 -6.24
CA LEU A 28 13.40 -12.78 -5.26
C LEU A 28 12.49 -11.77 -5.96
N ARG A 29 11.59 -12.28 -6.81
CA ARG A 29 10.60 -11.46 -7.53
C ARG A 29 9.37 -11.21 -6.67
N THR A 30 8.86 -9.99 -6.75
CA THR A 30 7.52 -9.61 -6.27
C THR A 30 6.50 -9.74 -7.41
N PRO A 31 5.20 -9.89 -7.10
CA PRO A 31 4.14 -9.77 -8.10
C PRO A 31 4.18 -8.42 -8.81
N SER A 32 3.91 -8.42 -10.12
CA SER A 32 3.80 -7.20 -10.93
C SER A 32 2.65 -6.28 -10.50
N VAL A 33 1.64 -6.83 -9.83
CA VAL A 33 0.50 -6.11 -9.29
C VAL A 33 0.21 -6.67 -7.90
N ALA A 34 0.09 -5.80 -6.90
CA ALA A 34 -0.54 -6.14 -5.62
C ALA A 34 -1.69 -5.16 -5.37
N LEU A 35 -2.83 -5.70 -4.95
CA LEU A 35 -4.04 -4.97 -4.64
C LEU A 35 -4.50 -5.43 -3.26
N ASP A 36 -4.90 -4.49 -2.42
CA ASP A 36 -5.45 -4.77 -1.09
C ASP A 36 -6.51 -3.71 -0.76
N GLY A 37 -7.48 -4.07 0.05
CA GLY A 37 -8.49 -3.14 0.51
C GLY A 37 -9.48 -3.77 1.47
N LEU A 38 -9.72 -3.10 2.58
CA LEU A 38 -10.61 -3.54 3.64
C LEU A 38 -11.09 -2.38 4.53
N VAL A 39 -12.07 -2.69 5.37
CA VAL A 39 -12.48 -1.83 6.48
C VAL A 39 -11.62 -2.17 7.70
N ALA A 40 -10.87 -1.20 8.21
CA ALA A 40 -10.00 -1.33 9.37
C ALA A 40 -10.55 -0.46 10.51
N GLY A 41 -11.39 -1.06 11.37
CA GLY A 41 -12.10 -0.32 12.41
C GLY A 41 -13.04 0.71 11.78
N ARG A 42 -12.79 1.99 12.02
CA ARG A 42 -13.56 3.11 11.47
C ARG A 42 -13.02 3.64 10.12
N TYR A 43 -11.89 3.12 9.66
CA TYR A 43 -11.23 3.56 8.42
C TYR A 43 -11.60 2.62 7.28
N GLN A 44 -11.72 3.17 6.08
CA GLN A 44 -11.67 2.36 4.85
C GLN A 44 -10.29 2.56 4.23
N VAL A 45 -9.66 1.49 3.79
CA VAL A 45 -8.30 1.52 3.24
C VAL A 45 -8.27 0.73 1.95
N ALA A 46 -7.61 1.27 0.93
CA ALA A 46 -7.28 0.53 -0.28
C ALA A 46 -5.86 0.88 -0.73
N GLY A 47 -5.09 -0.15 -1.09
CA GLY A 47 -3.74 -0.03 -1.59
C GLY A 47 -3.59 -0.71 -2.93
N ALA A 48 -2.79 -0.12 -3.80
CA ALA A 48 -2.36 -0.76 -5.04
C ALA A 48 -0.90 -0.43 -5.32
N SER A 49 -0.22 -1.38 -5.95
CA SER A 49 1.19 -1.26 -6.33
C SER A 49 1.43 -2.01 -7.64
N VAL A 50 1.69 -1.27 -8.71
CA VAL A 50 1.79 -1.75 -10.10
C VAL A 50 3.21 -1.52 -10.61
N VAL A 51 3.81 -2.54 -11.20
CA VAL A 51 5.16 -2.47 -11.76
C VAL A 51 5.27 -1.42 -12.88
N GLY A 52 6.34 -0.65 -12.81
CA GLY A 52 6.70 0.38 -13.75
C GLY A 52 7.11 -0.17 -15.10
N ARG A 53 6.93 0.67 -16.12
CA ARG A 53 7.36 0.35 -17.48
C ARG A 53 8.87 0.13 -17.57
N SER A 54 9.67 0.92 -16.86
CA SER A 54 11.13 0.79 -16.84
C SER A 54 11.52 -0.62 -16.39
N HIS A 55 10.93 -1.08 -15.29
CA HIS A 55 11.16 -2.40 -14.71
C HIS A 55 10.66 -3.53 -15.61
N LEU A 56 9.47 -3.39 -16.19
CA LEU A 56 8.95 -4.36 -17.17
C LEU A 56 9.87 -4.52 -18.38
N VAL A 57 10.37 -3.42 -18.94
CA VAL A 57 11.29 -3.45 -20.09
C VAL A 57 12.65 -4.04 -19.69
N ALA A 58 13.14 -3.73 -18.49
CA ALA A 58 14.37 -4.29 -17.92
C ALA A 58 14.24 -5.77 -17.50
N GLY A 59 13.02 -6.33 -17.49
CA GLY A 59 12.77 -7.70 -17.04
C GLY A 59 12.79 -7.89 -15.53
N SER A 60 12.89 -6.81 -14.76
CA SER A 60 12.87 -6.82 -13.29
C SER A 60 11.43 -6.95 -12.76
N CYS A 61 11.30 -7.07 -11.45
CA CYS A 61 10.02 -7.02 -10.76
C CYS A 61 9.77 -5.62 -10.21
N ARG A 62 8.59 -5.43 -9.64
CA ARG A 62 8.25 -4.27 -8.82
C ARG A 62 9.18 -4.19 -7.61
N GLN A 63 9.64 -3.00 -7.27
CA GLN A 63 10.51 -2.67 -6.16
C GLN A 63 9.78 -1.99 -5.01
N ASP A 64 8.55 -1.52 -5.27
CA ASP A 64 7.69 -0.96 -4.24
C ASP A 64 6.98 -2.00 -3.36
N ALA A 65 6.68 -1.58 -2.13
CA ALA A 65 5.85 -2.31 -1.19
C ALA A 65 4.95 -1.38 -0.37
N TYR A 66 3.86 -1.93 0.15
CA TYR A 66 3.06 -1.29 1.16
C TYR A 66 2.54 -2.33 2.16
N ALA A 67 2.14 -1.86 3.34
CA ALA A 67 1.38 -2.64 4.31
C ALA A 67 0.55 -1.71 5.19
N PHE A 68 -0.56 -2.20 5.70
CA PHE A 68 -1.35 -1.50 6.70
C PHE A 68 -2.00 -2.48 7.67
N GLY A 69 -2.34 -2.00 8.88
CA GLY A 69 -2.88 -2.83 9.94
C GLY A 69 -3.46 -2.01 11.08
N LEU A 70 -4.47 -2.56 11.75
CA LEU A 70 -5.14 -1.93 12.88
C LEU A 70 -4.57 -2.50 14.20
N GLY A 71 -4.02 -1.63 15.03
CA GLY A 71 -3.58 -1.98 16.38
C GLY A 71 -4.76 -2.25 17.32
N GLU A 72 -4.50 -2.98 18.41
CA GLU A 72 -5.51 -3.22 19.46
C GLU A 72 -5.97 -1.92 20.15
N ASP A 73 -5.16 -0.86 20.07
CA ASP A 73 -5.47 0.49 20.55
C ASP A 73 -6.37 1.29 19.59
N GLY A 74 -6.84 0.66 18.51
CA GLY A 74 -7.71 1.27 17.50
C GLY A 74 -6.99 2.17 16.50
N ARG A 75 -5.66 2.27 16.56
CA ARG A 75 -4.88 3.07 15.61
C ARG A 75 -4.61 2.29 14.33
N LEU A 76 -4.82 2.94 13.20
CA LEU A 76 -4.45 2.39 11.89
C LEU A 76 -3.00 2.81 11.58
N HIS A 77 -2.18 1.83 11.24
CA HIS A 77 -0.80 2.04 10.79
C HIS A 77 -0.73 1.76 9.30
N VAL A 78 -0.06 2.63 8.55
CA VAL A 78 0.18 2.47 7.11
C VAL A 78 1.65 2.71 6.82
N ALA A 79 2.27 1.86 6.01
CA ALA A 79 3.63 2.01 5.53
C ALA A 79 3.66 1.82 4.01
N VAL A 80 4.34 2.73 3.31
CA VAL A 80 4.68 2.62 1.89
C VAL A 80 6.18 2.75 1.76
N ALA A 81 6.80 1.92 0.93
CA ALA A 81 8.22 1.90 0.68
C ALA A 81 8.51 1.77 -0.82
N ASP A 82 9.46 2.57 -1.29
CA ASP A 82 9.97 2.60 -2.65
C ASP A 82 11.38 2.02 -2.67
N GLY A 83 11.57 0.92 -3.36
CA GLY A 83 12.88 0.26 -3.43
C GLY A 83 13.80 0.94 -4.44
N LEU A 84 14.93 1.51 -3.99
CA LEU A 84 15.89 2.19 -4.87
C LEU A 84 16.37 1.28 -6.02
N GLY A 85 15.97 1.58 -7.27
CA GLY A 85 16.32 0.77 -8.45
C GLY A 85 17.82 0.66 -8.76
N SER A 86 18.64 1.50 -8.13
CA SER A 86 20.11 1.37 -8.15
C SER A 86 20.64 0.20 -7.31
N ARG A 87 19.79 -0.47 -6.52
CA ARG A 87 20.16 -1.59 -5.64
C ARG A 87 19.51 -2.89 -6.11
N PRO A 88 20.26 -4.01 -6.13
CA PRO A 88 19.81 -5.25 -6.77
C PRO A 88 18.68 -5.98 -6.03
N THR A 89 18.48 -5.69 -4.73
CA THR A 89 17.47 -6.34 -3.89
C THR A 89 16.61 -5.35 -3.11
N SER A 90 16.45 -4.13 -3.63
CA SER A 90 15.65 -3.09 -2.99
C SER A 90 14.19 -3.50 -2.76
N GLN A 91 13.62 -4.33 -3.65
CA GLN A 91 12.29 -4.91 -3.50
C GLN A 91 12.14 -5.74 -2.22
N VAL A 92 13.21 -6.43 -1.83
CA VAL A 92 13.25 -7.22 -0.59
C VAL A 92 13.31 -6.28 0.61
N GLY A 93 14.13 -5.23 0.50
CA GLY A 93 14.23 -4.16 1.50
C GLY A 93 12.89 -3.48 1.77
N ALA A 94 12.21 -3.01 0.72
CA ALA A 94 10.90 -2.37 0.82
C ALA A 94 9.85 -3.29 1.46
N ALA A 95 9.78 -4.56 1.03
CA ALA A 95 8.85 -5.54 1.60
C ALA A 95 9.14 -5.85 3.08
N LEU A 96 10.41 -6.08 3.43
CA LEU A 96 10.82 -6.31 4.81
C LEU A 96 10.55 -5.10 5.70
N PHE A 97 10.76 -3.88 5.18
CA PHE A 97 10.47 -2.65 5.91
C PHE A 97 8.99 -2.54 6.26
N CYS A 98 8.09 -2.64 5.28
CA CYS A 98 6.64 -2.59 5.51
C CYS A 98 6.20 -3.68 6.50
N GLN A 99 6.73 -4.89 6.37
CA GLN A 99 6.45 -5.98 7.31
C GLN A 99 6.95 -5.67 8.72
N ALA A 100 8.14 -5.09 8.85
CA ALA A 100 8.73 -4.75 10.14
C ALA A 100 7.96 -3.61 10.84
N VAL A 101 7.45 -2.62 10.08
CA VAL A 101 6.55 -1.59 10.62
C VAL A 101 5.30 -2.24 11.20
N MET A 102 4.62 -3.13 10.46
CA MET A 102 3.43 -3.82 10.95
C MET A 102 3.72 -4.68 12.18
N ARG A 103 4.80 -5.47 12.18
CA ARG A 103 5.19 -6.27 13.36
C ARG A 103 5.43 -5.40 14.59
N GLN A 104 6.10 -4.27 14.43
CA GLN A 104 6.38 -3.36 15.54
C GLN A 104 5.12 -2.67 16.04
N ALA A 105 4.24 -2.24 15.13
CA ALA A 105 2.99 -1.56 15.48
C ALA A 105 1.99 -2.50 16.17
N LEU A 106 1.85 -3.73 15.67
CA LEU A 106 0.80 -4.66 16.12
C LEU A 106 1.23 -5.56 17.28
N HIS A 107 2.53 -5.82 17.44
CA HIS A 107 3.04 -6.77 18.42
C HIS A 107 4.22 -6.24 19.25
N GLY A 108 4.71 -5.05 18.94
CA GLY A 108 5.80 -4.41 19.69
C GLY A 108 5.29 -3.47 20.78
N PRO A 109 6.22 -2.82 21.50
CA PRO A 109 5.88 -1.71 22.37
C PRO A 109 5.14 -0.61 21.61
N GLN A 110 3.98 -0.22 22.16
CA GLN A 110 3.09 0.78 21.57
C GLN A 110 3.81 2.12 21.39
N THR A 111 3.62 2.76 20.24
CA THR A 111 4.19 4.07 19.90
C THR A 111 3.23 4.88 19.06
N THR A 112 3.14 6.18 19.35
CA THR A 112 2.43 7.18 18.53
C THR A 112 3.38 7.96 17.62
N ASP A 113 4.68 7.70 17.70
CA ASP A 113 5.69 8.38 16.88
C ASP A 113 6.08 7.50 15.69
N PRO A 114 5.68 7.84 14.45
CA PRO A 114 6.08 7.07 13.26
C PRO A 114 7.58 7.11 13.00
N ARG A 115 8.33 8.11 13.51
CA ARG A 115 9.81 8.11 13.41
C ARG A 115 10.39 6.88 14.12
N ARG A 116 9.84 6.55 15.28
CA ARG A 116 10.26 5.36 16.02
C ARG A 116 9.96 4.07 15.26
N LEU A 117 8.83 4.02 14.55
CA LEU A 117 8.50 2.89 13.68
C LEU A 117 9.51 2.77 12.53
N ILE A 118 9.86 3.88 11.88
CA ILE A 118 10.86 3.92 10.80
C ILE A 118 12.22 3.42 11.31
N GLU A 119 12.69 3.93 12.44
CA GLU A 119 13.97 3.50 13.05
C GLU A 119 14.02 2.00 13.31
N VAL A 120 13.00 1.47 13.99
CA VAL A 120 12.93 0.05 14.36
C VAL A 120 12.78 -0.82 13.11
N ALA A 121 11.94 -0.41 12.15
CA ALA A 121 11.73 -1.15 10.92
C ALA A 121 12.99 -1.17 10.04
N ALA A 122 13.74 -0.08 9.97
CA ALA A 122 15.01 -0.01 9.24
C ALA A 122 16.05 -0.99 9.81
N ALA A 123 16.22 -1.00 11.14
CA ALA A 123 17.13 -1.93 11.82
C ALA A 123 16.73 -3.39 11.57
N ARG A 124 15.45 -3.72 11.77
CA ARG A 124 14.91 -5.07 11.52
C ARG A 124 15.06 -5.48 10.05
N THR A 125 14.91 -4.56 9.10
CA THR A 125 15.10 -4.83 7.67
C THR A 125 16.52 -5.29 7.38
N ALA A 126 17.52 -4.61 7.95
CA ALA A 126 18.92 -4.99 7.81
C ALA A 126 19.21 -6.37 8.43
N GLU A 127 18.73 -6.59 9.66
CA GLU A 127 18.90 -7.86 10.38
C GLU A 127 18.24 -9.03 9.63
N GLN A 128 17.00 -8.87 9.19
CA GLN A 128 16.24 -9.91 8.49
C GLN A 128 16.78 -10.17 7.09
N GLY A 129 17.20 -9.12 6.37
CA GLY A 129 17.82 -9.27 5.07
C GLY A 129 19.10 -10.11 5.13
N LEU A 130 19.94 -9.86 6.14
CA LEU A 130 21.13 -10.67 6.36
C LEU A 130 20.78 -12.10 6.81
N ALA A 131 19.91 -12.24 7.82
CA ALA A 131 19.65 -13.54 8.44
C ALA A 131 18.86 -14.50 7.55
N ALA A 132 17.85 -14.01 6.80
CA ALA A 132 16.97 -14.86 5.99
C ALA A 132 17.44 -15.01 4.54
N TYR A 133 18.16 -14.01 4.01
CA TYR A 133 18.51 -13.96 2.58
C TYR A 133 20.02 -13.80 2.31
N GLY A 134 20.85 -13.59 3.34
CA GLY A 134 22.28 -13.33 3.16
C GLY A 134 22.57 -12.01 2.42
N LEU A 135 21.63 -11.05 2.46
CA LEU A 135 21.74 -9.79 1.72
C LEU A 135 22.41 -8.71 2.55
N ALA A 136 23.26 -7.91 1.91
CA ALA A 136 23.91 -6.77 2.55
C ALA A 136 22.92 -5.61 2.71
N GLU A 137 23.04 -4.87 3.81
CA GLU A 137 22.19 -3.71 4.12
C GLU A 137 22.12 -2.69 2.97
N ARG A 138 23.26 -2.44 2.31
CA ARG A 138 23.35 -1.49 1.19
C ARG A 138 22.50 -1.88 -0.02
N ASP A 139 22.14 -3.15 -0.14
CA ASP A 139 21.38 -3.70 -1.27
C ASP A 139 19.87 -3.76 -0.98
N LEU A 140 19.46 -3.39 0.25
CA LEU A 140 18.07 -3.38 0.74
C LEU A 140 17.49 -1.96 0.85
N ARG A 141 18.11 -0.98 0.18
CA ARG A 141 17.74 0.43 0.38
C ARG A 141 16.38 0.76 -0.23
N CYS A 142 15.56 1.47 0.54
CA CYS A 142 14.27 2.03 0.12
C CYS A 142 14.05 3.43 0.70
N THR A 143 13.23 4.26 0.04
CA THR A 143 12.60 5.44 0.65
C THR A 143 11.26 5.03 1.24
N VAL A 144 10.79 5.72 2.28
CA VAL A 144 9.66 5.24 3.09
C VAL A 144 8.79 6.38 3.59
N VAL A 145 7.48 6.13 3.65
CA VAL A 145 6.51 6.98 4.35
C VAL A 145 5.64 6.10 5.25
N VAL A 146 5.49 6.51 6.51
CA VAL A 146 4.72 5.81 7.54
C VAL A 146 3.73 6.77 8.17
N ALA A 147 2.47 6.36 8.27
CA ALA A 147 1.41 7.11 8.93
C ALA A 147 0.77 6.32 10.06
N ILE A 148 0.44 7.03 11.15
CA ILE A 148 -0.36 6.54 12.27
C ILE A 148 -1.62 7.39 12.35
N PHE A 149 -2.77 6.75 12.16
CA PHE A 149 -4.09 7.35 12.24
C PHE A 149 -4.70 7.06 13.60
N ALA A 150 -5.09 8.12 14.30
CA ALA A 150 -5.72 8.09 15.60
C ALA A 150 -6.99 8.94 15.62
N ASP A 151 -7.70 8.95 16.75
CA ASP A 151 -8.96 9.66 16.86
C ASP A 151 -8.81 11.19 16.73
N ASP A 152 -7.69 11.74 17.17
CA ASP A 152 -7.37 13.17 17.17
C ASP A 152 -6.69 13.64 15.87
N GLY A 153 -6.15 12.73 15.07
CA GLY A 153 -5.63 13.05 13.75
C GLY A 153 -4.66 12.02 13.18
N VAL A 154 -3.77 12.47 12.32
CA VAL A 154 -2.81 11.61 11.62
C VAL A 154 -1.40 12.16 11.80
N THR A 155 -0.47 11.33 12.24
CA THR A 155 0.96 11.67 12.23
C THR A 155 1.66 10.90 11.12
N VAL A 156 2.36 11.61 10.23
CA VAL A 156 3.05 11.03 9.07
C VAL A 156 4.54 11.35 9.19
N ALA A 157 5.39 10.37 8.93
CA ALA A 157 6.82 10.57 8.80
C ALA A 157 7.37 9.93 7.54
N ARG A 158 8.42 10.50 6.95
CA ARG A 158 9.09 9.95 5.77
C ARG A 158 10.61 10.02 5.88
N VAL A 159 11.27 9.19 5.06
CA VAL A 159 12.70 9.30 4.72
C VAL A 159 12.83 9.14 3.21
N GLY A 160 13.42 10.14 2.55
CA GLY A 160 13.52 10.20 1.09
C GLY A 160 12.30 10.85 0.45
N ASP A 161 11.96 10.42 -0.77
CA ASP A 161 11.06 11.11 -1.70
C ASP A 161 9.65 10.51 -1.84
N THR A 162 9.36 9.40 -1.17
CA THR A 162 7.96 9.01 -0.90
C THR A 162 7.20 10.18 -0.28
N SER A 163 5.91 10.31 -0.61
CA SER A 163 5.11 11.45 -0.17
C SER A 163 3.78 11.04 0.45
N ALA A 164 3.12 12.03 1.04
CA ALA A 164 1.73 11.91 1.45
C ALA A 164 0.94 13.14 0.98
N PHE A 165 -0.36 12.93 0.77
CA PHE A 165 -1.30 13.95 0.34
C PHE A 165 -2.58 13.87 1.17
N THR A 166 -3.24 14.99 1.36
CA THR A 166 -4.64 15.04 1.78
C THR A 166 -5.52 15.28 0.56
N LEU A 167 -6.75 14.77 0.56
CA LEU A 167 -7.74 15.08 -0.46
C LEU A 167 -9.01 15.62 0.21
N HIS A 168 -9.42 16.82 -0.19
CA HIS A 168 -10.63 17.47 0.32
C HIS A 168 -11.25 18.34 -0.78
N GLY A 169 -12.57 18.23 -0.98
CA GLY A 169 -13.28 19.04 -1.97
C GLY A 169 -12.79 18.85 -3.41
N GLY A 170 -12.23 17.69 -3.74
CA GLY A 170 -11.63 17.41 -5.06
C GLY A 170 -10.21 17.94 -5.25
N GLU A 171 -9.61 18.54 -4.23
CA GLU A 171 -8.27 19.12 -4.30
C GLU A 171 -7.27 18.33 -3.44
N PHE A 172 -6.10 18.06 -4.01
CA PHE A 172 -4.98 17.46 -3.28
C PHE A 172 -4.14 18.53 -2.59
N GLY A 173 -3.87 18.34 -1.30
CA GLY A 173 -2.88 19.09 -0.53
C GLY A 173 -1.65 18.26 -0.21
N GLU A 174 -0.45 18.76 -0.50
CA GLU A 174 0.82 18.13 -0.11
C GLU A 174 0.97 18.11 1.41
N VAL A 175 1.42 16.97 1.96
CA VAL A 175 1.73 16.85 3.39
C VAL A 175 3.15 17.32 3.69
N PHE A 176 4.08 17.10 2.75
CA PHE A 176 5.47 17.49 2.89
C PHE A 176 5.84 18.50 1.81
N ASP A 177 6.76 19.40 2.14
CA ASP A 177 7.33 20.30 1.15
C ASP A 177 8.06 19.50 0.07
N TYR A 178 7.95 19.99 -1.17
CA TYR A 178 8.62 19.45 -2.34
C TYR A 178 9.40 20.58 -3.00
N ASP A 179 10.72 20.42 -3.08
CA ASP A 179 11.60 21.34 -3.80
C ASP A 179 11.70 20.89 -5.26
N ASP A 180 11.13 21.68 -6.17
CA ASP A 180 11.14 21.41 -7.62
C ASP A 180 12.49 21.72 -8.28
N THR A 181 13.46 22.22 -7.51
CA THR A 181 14.82 22.53 -7.97
C THR A 181 15.80 21.37 -7.80
N GLU A 182 15.47 20.35 -6.99
CA GLU A 182 16.28 19.14 -6.89
C GLU A 182 16.16 18.27 -8.15
N ALA A 183 17.24 17.60 -8.53
CA ALA A 183 17.24 16.74 -9.71
C ALA A 183 16.27 15.56 -9.52
N VAL A 184 15.38 15.35 -10.49
CA VAL A 184 14.49 14.18 -10.55
C VAL A 184 15.32 12.89 -10.37
N ASN A 185 14.90 12.03 -9.45
CA ASN A 185 15.58 10.78 -9.04
C ASN A 185 16.85 10.95 -8.19
N SER A 186 17.04 12.08 -7.52
CA SER A 186 18.10 12.26 -6.52
C SER A 186 17.57 11.96 -5.10
N VAL A 187 17.63 10.70 -4.69
CA VAL A 187 17.28 10.31 -3.31
C VAL A 187 18.36 10.82 -2.33
N SER A 188 18.02 11.82 -1.51
CA SER A 188 18.93 12.40 -0.51
C SER A 188 19.06 11.54 0.75
N ALA A 189 18.07 10.70 1.05
CA ALA A 189 18.08 9.78 2.19
C ALA A 189 17.30 8.49 1.91
N SER A 190 17.77 7.37 2.47
CA SER A 190 17.11 6.06 2.34
C SER A 190 17.36 5.21 3.57
N VAL A 191 16.46 4.26 3.82
CA VAL A 191 16.60 3.26 4.87
C VAL A 191 17.02 1.91 4.29
N PRO A 192 17.66 0.97 5.03
CA PRO A 192 18.92 0.99 5.79
C PRO A 192 19.37 2.20 6.60
N GLY A 193 20.68 2.40 6.76
CA GLY A 193 21.29 3.49 7.54
C GLY A 193 21.02 4.91 7.04
N HIS A 194 19.84 5.44 7.36
CA HIS A 194 19.52 6.86 7.36
C HIS A 194 20.08 7.53 8.61
N ARG A 195 20.23 8.86 8.56
CA ARG A 195 20.55 9.64 9.74
C ARG A 195 19.26 10.05 10.47
N PRO A 196 19.26 10.20 11.80
CA PRO A 196 18.05 10.60 12.53
C PRO A 196 17.46 11.95 12.08
N ASP A 197 18.30 12.88 11.64
CA ASP A 197 17.88 14.20 11.11
C ASP A 197 17.28 14.12 9.70
N ALA A 198 17.33 12.97 9.04
CA ALA A 198 16.72 12.74 7.72
C ALA A 198 15.24 12.33 7.80
N VAL A 199 14.68 12.16 9.00
CA VAL A 199 13.26 11.79 9.17
C VAL A 199 12.41 13.06 9.28
N GLU A 200 11.66 13.36 8.24
CA GLU A 200 10.67 14.43 8.26
C GLU A 200 9.37 13.93 8.93
N LEU A 201 8.72 14.77 9.74
CA LEU A 201 7.48 14.43 10.44
C LEU A 201 6.49 15.59 10.38
N VAL A 202 5.25 15.26 10.03
CA VAL A 202 4.11 16.19 9.97
C VAL A 202 2.94 15.62 10.77
N ARG A 203 2.26 16.50 11.50
CA ARG A 203 1.01 16.20 12.21
C ARG A 203 -0.14 16.88 11.49
N LEU A 204 -1.11 16.09 11.08
CA LEU A 204 -2.34 16.52 10.46
C LEU A 204 -3.46 16.46 11.50
N GLY A 205 -4.48 17.32 11.32
CA GLY A 205 -5.73 17.21 12.07
C GLY A 205 -6.53 15.98 11.65
N ARG A 206 -7.83 16.15 11.38
CA ARG A 206 -8.72 15.07 10.92
C ARG A 206 -9.01 15.19 9.41
N PRO A 207 -8.05 14.85 8.52
CA PRO A 207 -8.29 14.86 7.08
C PRO A 207 -9.37 13.82 6.72
N GLN A 208 -10.17 14.11 5.70
CA GLN A 208 -11.19 13.18 5.19
C GLN A 208 -10.53 12.02 4.43
N VAL A 209 -9.51 12.33 3.62
CA VAL A 209 -8.76 11.35 2.85
C VAL A 209 -7.28 11.64 2.98
N VAL A 210 -6.48 10.60 3.21
CA VAL A 210 -5.02 10.66 3.19
C VAL A 210 -4.50 9.63 2.19
N VAL A 211 -3.57 10.04 1.35
CA VAL A 211 -2.89 9.19 0.36
C VAL A 211 -1.41 9.12 0.72
N LEU A 212 -0.86 7.93 0.89
CA LEU A 212 0.58 7.68 0.96
C LEU A 212 1.02 7.10 -0.38
N ALA A 213 2.11 7.61 -0.96
CA ALA A 213 2.52 7.26 -2.31
C ALA A 213 4.04 7.23 -2.47
N THR A 214 4.52 6.37 -3.38
CA THR A 214 5.89 6.42 -3.91
C THR A 214 6.04 7.57 -4.91
N ASP A 215 7.26 7.86 -5.32
CA ASP A 215 7.53 8.99 -6.20
C ASP A 215 6.82 8.83 -7.56
N GLY A 216 6.64 7.60 -8.05
CA GLY A 216 5.93 7.31 -9.30
C GLY A 216 4.52 7.89 -9.33
N VAL A 217 3.76 7.78 -8.23
CA VAL A 217 2.43 8.41 -8.12
C VAL A 217 2.53 9.88 -7.68
N ALA A 218 3.42 10.21 -6.74
CA ALA A 218 3.53 11.57 -6.19
C ALA A 218 3.96 12.58 -7.27
N MET A 219 4.94 12.22 -8.10
CA MET A 219 5.40 13.05 -9.21
C MET A 219 4.34 13.21 -10.29
N ASP A 220 3.53 12.19 -10.52
CA ASP A 220 2.44 12.24 -11.47
C ASP A 220 1.26 13.10 -10.98
N LEU A 221 0.97 13.08 -9.68
CA LEU A 221 0.05 14.02 -9.04
C LEU A 221 0.53 15.46 -9.17
N ARG A 222 1.82 15.74 -8.97
CA ARG A 222 2.41 17.09 -9.11
C ARG A 222 2.36 17.58 -10.54
N ASN A 223 2.81 16.74 -11.47
CA ASN A 223 3.14 17.13 -12.84
C ASN A 223 2.03 16.87 -13.86
N SER A 224 0.82 16.55 -13.43
CA SER A 224 -0.32 16.36 -14.32
C SER A 224 -1.64 16.79 -13.71
N ALA A 225 -2.10 18.00 -14.05
CA ALA A 225 -3.41 18.48 -13.61
C ALA A 225 -4.57 17.57 -14.05
N GLY A 226 -4.51 17.03 -15.27
CA GLY A 226 -5.55 16.12 -15.79
C GLY A 226 -5.61 14.79 -15.02
N LEU A 227 -4.45 14.19 -14.71
CA LEU A 227 -4.42 12.98 -13.89
C LEU A 227 -4.84 13.27 -12.45
N ARG A 228 -4.36 14.37 -11.88
CA ARG A 228 -4.67 14.80 -10.53
C ARG A 228 -6.18 14.96 -10.33
N GLY A 229 -6.87 15.64 -11.25
CA GLY A 229 -8.33 15.76 -11.21
C GLY A 229 -9.04 14.39 -11.31
N TRP A 230 -8.60 13.54 -12.24
CA TRP A 230 -9.18 12.22 -12.44
C TRP A 230 -9.02 11.28 -11.22
N LEU A 231 -7.85 11.34 -10.55
CA LEU A 231 -7.60 10.62 -9.30
C LEU A 231 -8.39 11.20 -8.14
N ALA A 232 -8.52 12.54 -8.07
CA ALA A 232 -9.31 13.20 -7.03
C ALA A 232 -10.78 12.77 -7.08
N GLU A 233 -11.38 12.68 -8.27
CA GLU A 233 -12.75 12.19 -8.44
C GLU A 233 -12.92 10.73 -7.96
N ARG A 234 -11.95 9.86 -8.30
CA ARG A 234 -12.01 8.44 -7.93
C ARG A 234 -11.79 8.18 -6.46
N TRP A 235 -10.88 8.93 -5.85
CA TRP A 235 -10.49 8.76 -4.46
C TRP A 235 -11.29 9.67 -3.51
N ALA A 236 -12.25 10.45 -4.02
CA ALA A 236 -13.19 11.22 -3.20
C ALA A 236 -14.09 10.33 -2.33
N VAL A 237 -14.33 9.09 -2.76
CA VAL A 237 -15.12 8.10 -2.03
C VAL A 237 -14.33 6.79 -1.89
N PRO A 238 -14.62 5.97 -0.87
CA PRO A 238 -13.98 4.68 -0.73
C PRO A 238 -14.20 3.76 -1.93
N VAL A 239 -13.13 3.07 -2.33
CA VAL A 239 -13.15 2.10 -3.42
C VAL A 239 -12.57 0.77 -2.98
N GLY A 240 -13.03 -0.32 -3.61
CA GLY A 240 -12.47 -1.65 -3.40
C GLY A 240 -11.11 -1.86 -4.08
N PRO A 241 -10.40 -2.95 -3.76
CA PRO A 241 -9.02 -3.20 -4.23
C PRO A 241 -8.87 -3.19 -5.76
N TYR A 242 -9.85 -3.71 -6.50
CA TYR A 242 -9.79 -3.74 -7.97
C TYR A 242 -9.94 -2.35 -8.61
N ALA A 243 -10.83 -1.51 -8.06
CA ALA A 243 -10.99 -0.14 -8.51
C ALA A 243 -9.78 0.72 -8.12
N MET A 244 -9.16 0.44 -6.96
CA MET A 244 -7.87 1.03 -6.59
C MET A 244 -6.76 0.62 -7.57
N GLY A 245 -6.72 -0.66 -7.96
CA GLY A 245 -5.81 -1.15 -8.99
C GLY A 245 -6.02 -0.47 -10.35
N ASP A 246 -7.27 -0.33 -10.79
CA ASP A 246 -7.60 0.36 -12.04
C ASP A 246 -7.19 1.84 -11.99
N SER A 247 -7.24 2.47 -10.82
CA SER A 247 -6.76 3.83 -10.60
C SER A 247 -5.26 4.00 -10.87
N LEU A 248 -4.45 2.93 -10.86
CA LEU A 248 -3.01 2.97 -11.16
C LEU A 248 -2.66 2.38 -12.54
N ARG A 249 -3.66 2.09 -13.39
CA ARG A 249 -3.43 1.61 -14.76
C ARG A 249 -3.28 2.74 -15.78
N TYR A 250 -3.31 4.00 -15.33
CA TYR A 250 -3.15 5.15 -16.21
C TYR A 250 -1.76 5.13 -16.85
N ARG A 251 -1.63 5.85 -17.96
CA ARG A 251 -0.35 5.94 -18.67
C ARG A 251 -0.04 7.38 -18.95
N ARG A 252 1.09 7.86 -18.45
CA ARG A 252 1.52 9.24 -18.64
C ARG A 252 2.88 9.30 -19.31
N GLN A 253 3.03 10.22 -20.26
CA GLN A 253 4.33 10.51 -20.86
C GLN A 253 5.34 10.94 -19.77
N GLY A 254 6.45 10.21 -19.67
CA GLY A 254 7.48 10.48 -18.66
C GLY A 254 7.27 9.74 -17.33
N SER A 255 6.16 9.01 -17.17
CA SER A 255 5.92 8.12 -16.03
C SER A 255 6.31 6.71 -16.40
N PHE A 256 7.37 6.21 -15.78
CA PHE A 256 7.93 4.89 -16.08
C PHE A 256 8.23 4.05 -14.85
N ASP A 257 8.21 4.65 -13.65
CA ASP A 257 8.49 3.94 -12.41
C ASP A 257 7.30 3.11 -11.94
N ASP A 258 7.52 2.31 -10.90
CA ASP A 258 6.46 1.66 -10.17
C ASP A 258 5.43 2.68 -9.66
N LEU A 259 4.16 2.31 -9.70
CA LEU A 259 3.07 3.14 -9.23
C LEU A 259 2.49 2.51 -7.97
N THR A 260 2.74 3.14 -6.82
CA THR A 260 2.24 2.65 -5.53
C THR A 260 1.55 3.75 -4.75
N ALA A 261 0.34 3.44 -4.27
CA ALA A 261 -0.42 4.30 -3.39
C ALA A 261 -1.28 3.50 -2.40
N VAL A 262 -1.42 4.02 -1.18
CA VAL A 262 -2.42 3.60 -0.20
C VAL A 262 -3.31 4.79 0.13
N VAL A 263 -4.61 4.64 -0.08
CA VAL A 263 -5.64 5.64 0.23
C VAL A 263 -6.38 5.22 1.48
N VAL A 264 -6.49 6.14 2.44
CA VAL A 264 -7.24 5.97 3.68
C VAL A 264 -8.37 6.99 3.69
N TRP A 265 -9.60 6.51 3.75
CA TRP A 265 -10.78 7.32 4.00
C TRP A 265 -11.10 7.30 5.49
N CYS A 266 -10.97 8.47 6.10
CA CYS A 266 -11.27 8.70 7.50
C CYS A 266 -12.77 8.95 7.68
N PRO A 267 -13.35 8.54 8.81
CA PRO A 267 -14.75 8.85 9.10
C PRO A 267 -14.93 10.37 9.19
N THR A 268 -16.02 10.85 8.63
CA THR A 268 -16.46 12.23 8.82
C THR A 268 -16.72 12.44 10.31
N PRO A 269 -16.29 13.57 10.91
CA PRO A 269 -16.68 13.90 12.28
C PRO A 269 -18.21 13.87 12.37
N GLU A 270 -18.75 13.08 13.29
CA GLU A 270 -20.17 13.09 13.58
C GLU A 270 -20.55 14.51 14.02
N PRO A 271 -21.58 15.15 13.42
CA PRO A 271 -21.97 16.50 13.80
C PRO A 271 -22.34 16.50 15.29
N GLN A 272 -21.85 17.51 16.02
CA GLN A 272 -22.23 17.67 17.43
C GLN A 272 -23.76 17.80 17.53
N PRO A 273 -24.42 17.26 18.58
CA PRO A 273 -25.88 17.27 18.70
C PRO A 273 -26.53 18.65 18.51
N GLU A 274 -25.84 19.73 18.89
CA GLU A 274 -26.29 21.12 18.67
C GLU A 274 -26.29 21.51 17.18
N GLN A 275 -25.28 21.10 16.41
CA GLN A 275 -25.19 21.37 14.97
C GLN A 275 -26.15 20.48 14.16
N ALA A 276 -26.42 19.26 14.63
CA ALA A 276 -27.44 18.39 14.05
C ALA A 276 -28.85 18.97 14.22
N ALA A 277 -29.13 19.63 15.36
CA ALA A 277 -30.39 20.32 15.59
C ALA A 277 -30.58 21.56 14.69
N GLU A 278 -29.52 22.36 14.48
CA GLU A 278 -29.54 23.51 13.56
C GLU A 278 -29.69 23.09 12.09
N GLN A 279 -28.98 22.05 11.63
CA GLN A 279 -29.10 21.54 10.26
C GLN A 279 -30.47 20.90 10.00
N THR A 280 -31.06 20.24 11.00
CA THR A 280 -32.43 19.71 10.90
C THR A 280 -33.46 20.83 10.83
N ALA A 281 -33.26 21.92 11.57
CA ALA A 281 -34.13 23.10 11.54
C ALA A 281 -34.04 23.86 10.20
N GLU A 282 -32.84 23.98 9.61
CA GLU A 282 -32.66 24.58 8.29
C GLU A 282 -33.24 23.71 7.15
N GLN A 283 -33.10 22.39 7.22
CA GLN A 283 -33.68 21.47 6.22
C GLN A 283 -35.21 21.41 6.30
N THR A 284 -35.81 21.53 7.49
CA THR A 284 -37.27 21.58 7.64
C THR A 284 -37.86 22.93 7.22
N ALA A 285 -37.10 24.03 7.33
CA ALA A 285 -37.53 25.34 6.85
C ALA A 285 -37.46 25.49 5.31
N ALA A 286 -36.71 24.63 4.62
CA ALA A 286 -36.48 24.72 3.17
C ALA A 286 -37.45 23.90 2.30
N VAL A 287 -38.42 23.18 2.88
CA VAL A 287 -39.44 22.45 2.11
C VAL A 287 -40.66 23.36 1.89
N PRO A 288 -40.91 23.89 0.67
CA PRO A 288 -42.18 24.58 0.41
C PRO A 288 -43.33 23.56 0.46
N ALA A 289 -44.40 23.91 1.16
CA ALA A 289 -45.61 23.10 1.28
C ALA A 289 -46.11 22.67 -0.11
N ALA A 290 -46.02 21.37 -0.40
CA ALA A 290 -46.58 20.79 -1.61
C ALA A 290 -48.11 20.93 -1.55
N GLY A 291 -48.68 21.65 -2.53
CA GLY A 291 -50.12 21.70 -2.74
C GLY A 291 -50.68 20.31 -3.09
N PRO A 292 -52.00 20.10 -2.92
CA PRO A 292 -52.60 18.78 -3.08
C PRO A 292 -52.48 18.31 -4.55
N GLY A 293 -51.69 17.26 -4.77
CA GLY A 293 -51.60 16.54 -6.04
C GLY A 293 -52.80 15.61 -6.26
N PRO A 294 -53.15 15.30 -7.53
CA PRO A 294 -54.39 14.62 -7.84
C PRO A 294 -54.31 13.12 -7.57
N ASP A 295 -55.47 12.59 -7.17
CA ASP A 295 -55.77 11.18 -6.95
C ASP A 295 -55.51 10.37 -8.23
N LEU A 296 -54.55 9.46 -8.18
CA LEU A 296 -54.29 8.44 -9.20
C LEU A 296 -54.31 7.08 -8.51
N GLY A 297 -55.50 6.47 -8.49
CA GLY A 297 -55.66 5.05 -8.24
C GLY A 297 -54.97 4.22 -9.33
N GLY A 298 -54.28 3.17 -8.90
CA GLY A 298 -53.66 2.20 -9.79
C GLY A 298 -52.88 1.13 -9.02
N ASP A 299 -53.49 -0.05 -8.92
CA ASP A 299 -52.86 -1.30 -8.47
C ASP A 299 -51.51 -1.55 -9.17
N VAL A 300 -50.46 -1.80 -8.39
CA VAL A 300 -49.25 -2.46 -8.89
C VAL A 300 -48.84 -3.55 -7.91
N ALA A 301 -48.78 -4.76 -8.45
CA ALA A 301 -48.47 -6.00 -7.76
C ALA A 301 -47.00 -6.04 -7.29
N ASP A 302 -46.84 -6.65 -6.11
CA ASP A 302 -45.60 -6.97 -5.41
C ASP A 302 -44.90 -8.19 -6.06
N PRO A 303 -43.64 -8.08 -6.52
CA PRO A 303 -42.82 -9.25 -6.79
C PRO A 303 -41.93 -9.56 -5.57
N GLY A 304 -42.32 -10.63 -4.88
CA GLY A 304 -41.67 -11.14 -3.67
C GLY A 304 -40.17 -11.37 -3.82
N TRP A 305 -39.44 -10.84 -2.83
CA TRP A 305 -38.04 -11.16 -2.56
C TRP A 305 -37.94 -12.48 -1.78
N ASN A 306 -37.06 -13.37 -2.23
CA ASN A 306 -36.83 -14.70 -1.69
C ASN A 306 -35.59 -14.70 -0.78
N ASP A 307 -35.78 -14.88 0.53
CA ASP A 307 -34.73 -14.99 1.55
C ASP A 307 -34.17 -16.43 1.67
N SER A 308 -33.29 -16.83 0.75
CA SER A 308 -32.65 -18.17 0.86
C SER A 308 -31.24 -18.28 0.23
N ILE A 309 -30.31 -17.38 0.60
CA ILE A 309 -28.89 -17.49 0.20
C ILE A 309 -27.87 -17.60 1.35
N TRP A 310 -28.32 -17.65 2.61
CA TRP A 310 -27.41 -17.83 3.76
C TRP A 310 -27.55 -19.21 4.40
N ASP A 311 -27.19 -20.27 3.67
CA ASP A 311 -26.91 -21.57 4.28
C ASP A 311 -25.68 -22.20 3.63
N VAL A 312 -24.50 -21.73 4.05
CA VAL A 312 -23.22 -22.39 3.75
C VAL A 312 -22.71 -22.99 5.05
N GLY A 313 -22.71 -24.32 5.07
CA GLY A 313 -22.56 -25.16 6.25
C GLY A 313 -21.28 -24.97 7.04
N ARG A 314 -21.41 -25.16 8.35
CA ARG A 314 -20.32 -25.33 9.31
C ARG A 314 -19.56 -26.63 9.00
N PRO A 315 -18.21 -26.64 8.94
CA PRO A 315 -17.48 -27.90 8.98
C PRO A 315 -17.55 -28.49 10.40
N GLY A 316 -17.98 -29.76 10.48
CA GLY A 316 -17.94 -30.56 11.70
C GLY A 316 -16.52 -30.98 12.10
N PRO A 317 -16.34 -31.54 13.32
CA PRO A 317 -15.02 -31.84 13.86
C PRO A 317 -14.37 -33.02 13.12
N VAL A 318 -13.09 -32.87 12.81
CA VAL A 318 -12.23 -33.91 12.25
C VAL A 318 -11.81 -34.82 13.41
N GLU A 319 -12.17 -36.10 13.33
CA GLU A 319 -11.71 -37.12 14.26
C GLU A 319 -10.24 -37.44 14.04
N ASP A 320 -9.55 -37.55 15.17
CA ASP A 320 -8.16 -37.87 15.38
C ASP A 320 -7.95 -39.39 15.23
N THR A 321 -7.17 -39.80 14.23
CA THR A 321 -6.62 -41.17 14.17
C THR A 321 -5.10 -41.10 14.16
N GLY A 322 -4.52 -41.32 15.34
CA GLY A 322 -3.09 -41.53 15.57
C GLY A 322 -2.54 -42.83 14.96
N PRO A 323 -1.24 -43.07 15.13
CA PRO A 323 -0.38 -43.63 14.08
C PRO A 323 -0.24 -45.16 14.14
N ALA A 324 0.06 -45.76 12.99
CA ALA A 324 0.55 -47.12 12.90
C ALA A 324 2.09 -47.11 12.79
N GLU A 325 2.73 -47.67 13.81
CA GLU A 325 4.13 -48.10 13.82
C GLU A 325 4.37 -49.24 12.81
N ALA A 326 5.51 -49.22 12.12
CA ALA A 326 6.21 -50.44 11.68
C ALA A 326 7.66 -50.11 11.26
N ASP A 327 8.55 -50.32 12.23
CA ASP A 327 9.88 -50.92 12.14
C ASP A 327 10.54 -51.16 10.76
N GLY A 328 11.80 -50.72 10.64
CA GLY A 328 12.75 -51.32 9.68
C GLY A 328 13.99 -50.50 9.29
N GLU A 329 14.94 -50.31 10.20
CA GLU A 329 16.37 -50.22 9.83
C GLU A 329 17.11 -51.42 10.45
N PRO A 330 18.13 -51.97 9.76
CA PRO A 330 19.48 -51.58 10.19
C PRO A 330 20.51 -51.45 9.04
N GLY A 331 21.36 -50.44 9.16
CA GLY A 331 22.80 -50.68 9.25
C GLY A 331 23.70 -50.21 8.10
N PRO A 332 24.98 -49.90 8.41
CA PRO A 332 25.75 -48.86 7.74
C PRO A 332 26.69 -49.38 6.65
N GLY A 333 26.94 -48.56 5.64
CA GLY A 333 27.96 -48.78 4.62
C GLY A 333 29.02 -47.69 4.64
N GLU A 334 30.14 -47.96 5.30
CA GLU A 334 31.39 -47.24 5.15
C GLU A 334 31.91 -47.34 3.70
N SER A 335 32.45 -46.23 3.16
CA SER A 335 33.68 -46.24 2.35
C SER A 335 34.09 -44.83 1.92
N GLN A 336 35.08 -44.27 2.61
CA GLN A 336 36.16 -43.53 1.94
C GLN A 336 37.19 -44.55 1.41
N PRO A 337 38.07 -44.22 0.44
CA PRO A 337 39.29 -43.50 0.80
C PRO A 337 39.82 -42.47 -0.22
N SER A 338 40.62 -41.56 0.34
CA SER A 338 41.90 -41.02 -0.17
C SER A 338 41.93 -40.04 -1.35
N GLY A 339 42.44 -38.83 -1.05
CA GLY A 339 43.82 -38.51 -1.41
C GLY A 339 44.01 -37.43 -2.48
N GLY A 340 44.65 -36.32 -2.11
CA GLY A 340 45.17 -35.35 -3.09
C GLY A 340 45.57 -34.01 -2.49
N ALA A 341 46.67 -33.99 -1.74
CA ALA A 341 47.38 -32.77 -1.37
C ALA A 341 48.01 -32.11 -2.60
N GLY A 342 48.06 -30.78 -2.62
CA GLY A 342 48.76 -30.00 -3.64
C GLY A 342 48.81 -28.53 -3.28
N ALA A 343 49.76 -28.16 -2.41
CA ALA A 343 50.25 -26.79 -2.26
C ALA A 343 51.16 -26.44 -3.45
N GLU A 344 51.13 -25.18 -3.92
CA GLU A 344 52.32 -24.31 -4.11
C GLU A 344 52.03 -23.08 -5.01
N GLN A 345 52.47 -21.90 -4.50
CA GLN A 345 53.15 -20.77 -5.17
C GLN A 345 52.41 -20.07 -6.35
N ARG A 346 52.25 -18.74 -6.44
CA ARG A 346 53.00 -17.56 -5.97
C ARG A 346 52.04 -16.38 -5.77
#